data_AF-A0A9D4VJ30-F1
#
_entry.id   AF-A0A9D4VJ30-F1
#
_cell.length_a   1.000
_cell.length_b   1.000
_cell.length_c   1.000
_cell.angle_alpha   90.00
_cell.angle_beta   90.00
_cell.angle_gamma   90.00
#
_symmetry.space_group_name_H-M   'P 1'
#
loop_
_entity.id
_entity.type
_entity.pdbx_description
1 polymer ?
#
loop_
_entity_poly.entity_id
_entity_poly.type
_entity_poly.pdbx_seq_one_letter_code
_entity_poly.pdbx_strand_id
1 'polypeptide(L)'
;MRKKLWFFLFLAFMECCYLGMARGIVVQEKSDAVIPVPVGAVSAPPEGNTTFIDGTTWCVALAGVSQADLQNALDWACGLGMADCKAIQKDGPCFQPDTLVSHASFAFNSYYQTNGNSDIACNFGGTASLTKLNPSYGNCAYSSPGSVGSSASLGKHNQSLVWLKLTILLLFTYYWV
;
A
#
# COMPACT_ATOMS: atom_id res chain seq x y z
N MET A 1 21.00 9.34 -42.17
CA MET A 1 21.55 9.99 -40.96
C MET A 1 20.46 10.51 -40.00
N ARG A 2 19.35 11.09 -40.49
CA ARG A 2 18.25 11.64 -39.67
C ARG A 2 17.47 10.60 -38.80
N LYS A 3 17.38 9.34 -39.24
CA LYS A 3 16.75 8.23 -38.49
C LYS A 3 17.59 7.76 -37.29
N LYS A 4 18.92 7.88 -37.36
CA LYS A 4 19.83 7.55 -36.26
C LYS A 4 19.68 8.56 -35.11
N LEU A 5 19.48 9.84 -35.43
CA LEU A 5 19.25 10.89 -34.44
C LEU A 5 17.96 10.69 -33.62
N TRP A 6 16.88 10.21 -34.26
CA TRP A 6 15.61 9.93 -33.58
C TRP A 6 15.70 8.70 -32.67
N PHE A 7 16.50 7.69 -33.06
CA PHE A 7 16.76 6.51 -32.24
C PHE A 7 17.60 6.85 -30.99
N PHE A 8 18.61 7.72 -31.13
CA PHE A 8 19.38 8.22 -29.99
C PHE A 8 18.54 9.08 -29.04
N LEU A 9 17.62 9.90 -29.57
CA LEU A 9 16.67 10.66 -28.74
C LEU A 9 15.72 9.74 -27.95
N PHE A 10 15.30 8.62 -28.54
CA PHE A 10 14.41 7.65 -27.87
C PHE A 10 15.15 6.83 -26.80
N LEU A 11 16.40 6.43 -27.05
CA LEU A 11 17.27 5.77 -26.07
C LEU A 11 17.58 6.69 -24.88
N ALA A 12 17.87 7.97 -25.13
CA ALA A 12 18.06 8.95 -24.06
C ALA A 12 16.80 9.14 -23.20
N PHE A 13 15.61 9.11 -23.81
CA PHE A 13 14.35 9.20 -23.08
C PHE A 13 14.09 7.97 -22.21
N MET A 14 14.40 6.77 -22.71
CA MET A 14 14.28 5.51 -21.97
C MET A 14 15.29 5.38 -20.83
N GLU A 15 16.54 5.85 -21.02
CA GLU A 15 17.51 5.97 -19.92
C GLU A 15 17.04 6.98 -18.86
N CYS A 16 16.44 8.12 -19.26
CA CYS A 16 15.86 9.07 -18.31
C CYS A 16 14.69 8.48 -17.52
N CYS A 17 13.82 7.67 -18.14
CA CYS A 17 12.75 6.98 -17.42
C CYS A 17 13.32 5.97 -16.42
N TYR A 18 14.38 5.24 -16.77
CA TYR A 18 15.02 4.26 -15.89
C TYR A 18 15.75 4.90 -14.70
N LEU A 19 16.47 6.00 -14.93
CA LEU A 19 17.11 6.79 -13.87
C LEU A 19 16.09 7.53 -12.99
N GLY A 20 14.91 7.87 -13.53
CA GLY A 20 13.80 8.48 -12.77
C GLY A 20 13.16 7.55 -11.74
N MET A 21 13.21 6.22 -11.92
CA MET A 21 12.66 5.25 -10.96
C MET A 21 13.68 4.84 -9.88
N ALA A 22 14.96 5.13 -10.08
CA ALA A 22 16.06 4.77 -9.18
C ALA A 22 16.41 5.87 -8.17
N ARG A 23 15.79 7.05 -8.25
CA ARG A 23 15.91 8.10 -7.23
C ARG A 23 14.69 8.05 -6.32
N GLY A 24 14.83 7.26 -5.25
CA GLY A 24 13.97 7.35 -4.08
C GLY A 24 13.85 8.81 -3.65
N ILE A 25 12.60 9.24 -3.50
CA ILE A 25 12.26 10.52 -2.89
C ILE A 25 12.73 10.44 -1.45
N VAL A 26 13.84 11.12 -1.16
CA VAL A 26 14.20 11.47 0.22
C VAL A 26 13.08 12.37 0.71
N VAL A 27 12.42 11.91 1.77
CA VAL A 27 11.50 12.68 2.59
C VAL A 27 12.07 14.08 2.79
N GLN A 28 11.37 15.10 2.29
CA GLN A 28 11.67 16.48 2.61
C GLN A 28 11.31 16.70 4.09
N GLU A 29 12.36 16.77 4.90
CA GLU A 29 12.35 17.24 6.27
C GLU A 29 11.76 18.66 6.32
N LYS A 30 10.51 18.78 6.79
CA LYS A 30 9.92 20.05 7.22
C LYS A 30 10.37 20.25 8.67
N SER A 31 11.37 21.09 8.88
CA SER A 31 11.69 21.63 10.19
C SER A 31 10.63 22.63 10.58
N ASP A 32 9.81 22.29 11.58
CA ASP A 32 9.04 23.29 12.32
C ASP A 32 9.76 23.57 13.64
N ALA A 33 10.16 24.83 13.76
CA ALA A 33 10.85 25.38 14.91
C ALA A 33 9.99 25.21 16.17
N VAL A 34 10.55 24.52 17.15
CA VAL A 34 9.96 24.34 18.48
C VAL A 34 9.90 25.70 19.18
N ILE A 35 8.70 26.26 19.27
CA ILE A 35 8.34 27.28 20.26
C ILE A 35 7.72 26.53 21.44
N PRO A 36 8.28 26.58 22.67
CA PRO A 36 7.67 25.92 23.80
C PRO A 36 6.48 26.76 24.30
N VAL A 37 5.26 26.26 24.08
CA VAL A 37 4.06 26.71 24.80
C VAL A 37 3.67 25.61 25.79
N PRO A 38 3.45 25.92 27.08
CA PRO A 38 3.19 24.90 28.08
C PRO A 38 1.71 24.57 28.13
N VAL A 39 1.27 23.42 27.61
CA VAL A 39 -0.06 22.89 27.92
C VAL A 39 -0.05 21.35 27.95
N GLY A 40 -0.25 20.82 29.17
CA GLY A 40 -1.13 19.70 29.50
C GLY A 40 -1.02 18.39 28.70
N ALA A 41 -0.53 17.35 29.38
CA ALA A 41 -0.50 15.95 28.99
C ALA A 41 -1.70 15.47 28.13
N VAL A 42 -1.40 15.09 26.89
CA VAL A 42 -2.11 14.03 26.17
C VAL A 42 -1.05 13.01 25.76
N SER A 43 -1.15 11.81 26.32
CA SER A 43 -0.26 10.69 26.07
C SER A 43 -0.35 10.25 24.61
N ALA A 44 0.68 10.57 23.82
CA ALA A 44 0.97 9.87 22.57
C ALA A 44 1.26 8.38 22.89
N PRO A 45 0.77 7.41 22.09
CA PRO A 45 1.23 6.04 22.20
C PRO A 45 2.72 5.96 21.82
N PRO A 46 3.52 5.14 22.52
CA PRO A 46 4.96 5.09 22.30
C PRO A 46 5.28 4.58 20.89
N GLU A 47 6.10 5.34 20.17
CA GLU A 47 6.84 4.88 18.99
C GLU A 47 7.79 3.77 19.43
N GLY A 48 7.35 2.54 19.25
CA GLY A 48 8.11 1.37 19.63
C GLY A 48 7.63 0.20 18.80
N ASN A 49 8.55 -0.34 18.01
CA ASN A 49 8.49 -1.67 17.41
C ASN A 49 7.97 -2.70 18.42
N THR A 50 6.65 -2.84 18.48
CA THR A 50 5.97 -3.93 19.13
C THR A 50 5.40 -4.78 18.02
N THR A 51 6.20 -5.72 17.52
CA THR A 51 5.63 -7.04 17.30
C THR A 51 4.97 -7.40 18.62
N PHE A 52 3.64 -7.28 18.68
CA PHE A 52 2.87 -7.58 19.88
C PHE A 52 3.04 -9.08 20.14
N ILE A 53 4.00 -9.43 21.00
CA ILE A 53 4.42 -10.82 21.26
C ILE A 53 3.31 -11.62 21.96
N ASP A 54 2.27 -10.96 22.49
CA ASP A 54 1.19 -11.60 23.27
C ASP A 54 -0.24 -11.25 22.79
N GLY A 55 -0.51 -11.32 21.49
CA GLY A 55 -1.91 -11.38 21.04
C GLY A 55 -2.17 -11.00 19.58
N THR A 56 -3.32 -11.45 19.09
CA THR A 56 -3.84 -11.05 17.77
C THR A 56 -4.23 -9.58 17.78
N THR A 57 -3.69 -8.84 16.83
CA THR A 57 -4.01 -7.44 16.55
C THR A 57 -4.58 -7.28 15.15
N TRP A 58 -5.40 -6.24 14.99
CA TRP A 58 -5.96 -5.83 13.71
C TRP A 58 -5.68 -4.34 13.49
N CYS A 59 -5.58 -3.95 12.23
CA CYS A 59 -5.48 -2.55 11.84
C CYS A 59 -6.84 -2.04 11.38
N VAL A 60 -7.37 -0.98 12.00
CA VAL A 60 -8.69 -0.42 11.67
C VAL A 60 -8.60 1.08 11.38
N ALA A 61 -9.48 1.57 10.51
CA ALA A 61 -9.55 2.99 10.17
C ALA A 61 -10.18 3.81 11.30
N LEU A 62 -9.75 5.06 11.43
CA LEU A 62 -10.31 6.03 12.37
C LEU A 62 -11.52 6.75 11.75
N ALA A 63 -12.61 6.90 12.50
CA ALA A 63 -13.82 7.57 12.01
C ALA A 63 -13.77 9.12 12.12
N GLY A 64 -12.80 9.67 12.85
CA GLY A 64 -12.66 11.12 13.11
C GLY A 64 -11.65 11.85 12.23
N VAL A 65 -11.10 11.19 11.20
CA VAL A 65 -10.11 11.77 10.29
C VAL A 65 -10.77 12.36 9.05
N SER A 66 -10.00 13.10 8.25
CA SER A 66 -10.54 13.67 7.01
C SER A 66 -10.94 12.54 6.04
N GLN A 67 -12.13 12.65 5.45
CA GLN A 67 -12.61 11.65 4.49
C GLN A 67 -11.73 11.57 3.25
N ALA A 68 -11.10 12.69 2.86
CA ALA A 68 -10.18 12.73 1.74
C ALA A 68 -8.93 11.89 2.03
N ASP A 69 -8.26 12.11 3.17
CA ASP A 69 -7.07 11.35 3.54
C ASP A 69 -7.39 9.86 3.70
N LEU A 70 -8.55 9.54 4.26
CA LEU A 70 -9.00 8.17 4.41
C LEU A 70 -9.27 7.49 3.06
N GLN A 71 -9.89 8.19 2.11
CA GLN A 71 -10.12 7.69 0.76
C GLN A 71 -8.80 7.47 0.02
N ASN A 72 -7.89 8.46 0.08
CA ASN A 72 -6.56 8.35 -0.51
C ASN A 72 -5.77 7.16 0.05
N ALA A 73 -5.85 6.92 1.36
CA ALA A 73 -5.23 5.78 2.00
C ALA A 73 -5.86 4.45 1.58
N LEU A 74 -7.19 4.38 1.46
CA LEU A 74 -7.90 3.20 0.94
C LEU A 74 -7.51 2.91 -0.52
N ASP A 75 -7.50 3.92 -1.38
CA ASP A 75 -7.12 3.79 -2.78
C ASP A 75 -5.68 3.30 -2.93
N TRP A 76 -4.78 3.81 -2.09
CA TRP A 76 -3.40 3.33 -2.02
C TRP A 76 -3.34 1.87 -1.58
N ALA A 77 -4.06 1.48 -0.52
CA ALA A 77 -4.07 0.13 0.01
C ALA A 77 -4.52 -0.88 -1.05
N CYS A 78 -5.62 -0.60 -1.75
CA CYS A 78 -6.14 -1.48 -2.80
C CYS A 78 -5.32 -1.44 -4.10
N GLY A 79 -4.64 -0.33 -4.38
CA GLY A 79 -3.81 -0.14 -5.55
C GLY A 79 -2.37 -0.59 -5.35
N LEU A 80 -1.52 0.32 -4.89
CA LEU A 80 -0.08 0.09 -4.74
C LEU A 80 0.26 -0.83 -3.55
N GLY A 81 -0.53 -0.76 -2.49
CA GLY A 81 -0.39 -1.60 -1.31
C GLY A 81 -0.79 -3.06 -1.53
N MET A 82 -1.50 -3.36 -2.63
CA MET A 82 -1.94 -4.72 -3.00
C MET A 82 -2.72 -5.45 -1.89
N ALA A 83 -3.49 -4.71 -1.09
CA ALA A 83 -4.40 -5.27 -0.11
C ALA A 83 -5.55 -6.04 -0.79
N ASP A 84 -6.14 -7.02 -0.10
CA ASP A 84 -7.33 -7.68 -0.61
C ASP A 84 -8.57 -6.80 -0.40
N CYS A 85 -8.99 -6.13 -1.47
CA CYS A 85 -10.17 -5.29 -1.47
C CYS A 85 -11.38 -5.94 -2.16
N LYS A 86 -11.35 -7.25 -2.43
CA LYS A 86 -12.48 -7.95 -3.07
C LYS A 86 -13.69 -8.05 -2.15
N ALA A 87 -13.46 -8.29 -0.86
CA ALA A 87 -14.53 -8.50 0.11
C ALA A 87 -15.38 -7.24 0.38
N ILE A 88 -14.81 -6.05 0.12
CA ILE A 88 -15.47 -4.75 0.30
C ILE A 88 -16.13 -4.23 -0.98
N GLN A 89 -15.98 -4.93 -2.12
CA GLN A 89 -16.70 -4.56 -3.34
C GLN A 89 -18.20 -4.77 -3.16
N LYS A 90 -18.98 -4.15 -4.04
CA LYS A 90 -20.43 -4.41 -4.14
C LYS A 90 -20.68 -5.91 -4.23
N ASP A 91 -21.66 -6.39 -3.46
CA ASP A 91 -22.01 -7.80 -3.27
C ASP A 91 -20.97 -8.66 -2.50
N GLY A 92 -19.93 -8.03 -1.95
CA GLY A 92 -18.94 -8.66 -1.10
C GLY A 92 -19.43 -8.88 0.36
N PRO A 93 -18.84 -9.84 1.09
CA PRO A 93 -19.22 -10.16 2.48
C PRO A 93 -18.94 -9.02 3.48
N CYS A 94 -18.05 -8.09 3.12
CA CYS A 94 -17.65 -6.93 3.93
C CYS A 94 -18.12 -5.60 3.33
N PHE A 95 -19.05 -5.63 2.37
CA PHE A 95 -19.59 -4.40 1.79
C PHE A 95 -20.40 -3.59 2.81
N GLN A 96 -21.18 -4.27 3.66
CA GLN A 96 -22.09 -3.62 4.58
C GLN A 96 -21.49 -3.56 5.99
N PRO A 97 -21.43 -2.39 6.67
CA PRO A 97 -22.02 -1.12 6.26
C PRO A 97 -21.23 -0.42 5.14
N ASP A 98 -21.95 0.09 4.14
CA ASP A 98 -21.43 0.88 3.02
C ASP A 98 -20.95 2.26 3.51
N THR A 99 -19.79 2.24 4.15
CA THR A 99 -19.12 3.40 4.72
C THR A 99 -17.64 3.31 4.42
N LEU A 100 -17.04 4.46 4.15
CA LEU A 100 -15.62 4.55 3.84
C LEU A 100 -14.75 3.95 4.97
N VAL A 101 -15.13 4.19 6.23
CA VAL A 101 -14.41 3.67 7.41
C VAL A 101 -14.45 2.14 7.46
N SER A 102 -15.59 1.52 7.14
CA SER A 102 -15.72 0.05 7.14
C SER A 102 -14.86 -0.57 6.04
N HIS A 103 -14.93 -0.02 4.82
CA HIS A 103 -14.14 -0.50 3.68
C HIS A 103 -12.65 -0.30 3.90
N ALA A 104 -12.24 0.87 4.40
CA ALA A 104 -10.86 1.18 4.76
C ALA A 104 -10.34 0.26 5.86
N SER A 105 -11.12 0.01 6.92
CA SER A 105 -10.71 -0.88 8.01
C SER A 105 -10.38 -2.28 7.51
N PHE A 106 -11.20 -2.83 6.61
CA PHE A 106 -10.94 -4.16 6.06
C PHE A 106 -9.67 -4.18 5.19
N ALA A 107 -9.52 -3.22 4.28
CA ALA A 107 -8.35 -3.11 3.41
C ALA A 107 -7.06 -2.90 4.22
N PHE A 108 -7.08 -2.02 5.21
CA PHE A 108 -5.95 -1.74 6.09
C PHE A 108 -5.54 -2.95 6.88
N ASN A 109 -6.49 -3.71 7.42
CA ASN A 109 -6.17 -4.96 8.07
C ASN A 109 -5.57 -5.97 7.10
N SER A 110 -6.14 -6.15 5.90
CA SER A 110 -5.57 -7.07 4.91
C SER A 110 -4.12 -6.75 4.60
N TYR A 111 -3.78 -5.46 4.42
CA TYR A 111 -2.41 -5.01 4.21
C TYR A 111 -1.53 -5.25 5.44
N TYR A 112 -2.01 -4.88 6.63
CA TYR A 112 -1.30 -5.05 7.89
C TYR A 112 -0.88 -6.50 8.13
N GLN A 113 -1.78 -7.46 7.88
CA GLN A 113 -1.53 -8.88 8.07
C GLN A 113 -0.51 -9.42 7.05
N THR A 114 -0.50 -8.90 5.82
CA THR A 114 0.46 -9.35 4.78
C THR A 114 1.81 -8.66 4.86
N ASN A 115 1.90 -7.53 5.58
CA ASN A 115 3.12 -6.72 5.72
C ASN A 115 3.73 -6.82 7.12
N GLY A 116 3.70 -8.02 7.69
CA GLY A 116 4.46 -8.36 8.90
C GLY A 116 3.87 -7.82 10.21
N ASN A 117 2.59 -7.44 10.22
CA ASN A 117 1.87 -7.05 11.43
C ASN A 117 2.57 -5.93 12.24
N SER A 118 3.30 -5.05 11.57
CA SER A 118 4.05 -3.96 12.19
C SER A 118 3.20 -2.71 12.41
N ASP A 119 3.59 -1.91 13.39
CA ASP A 119 3.07 -0.56 13.64
C ASP A 119 3.15 0.33 12.39
N ILE A 120 4.27 0.27 11.67
CA ILE A 120 4.48 1.01 10.41
C ILE A 120 3.45 0.60 9.34
N ALA A 121 3.14 -0.70 9.24
CA ALA A 121 2.16 -1.19 8.28
C ALA A 121 0.72 -0.73 8.57
N CYS A 122 0.44 -0.28 9.81
CA CYS A 122 -0.88 0.24 10.20
C CYS A 122 -0.92 1.78 10.29
N ASN A 123 0.06 2.50 9.74
CA ASN A 123 0.08 3.95 9.85
C ASN A 123 -0.93 4.62 8.91
N PHE A 124 -0.93 4.29 7.61
CA PHE A 124 -1.80 4.87 6.58
C PHE A 124 -1.90 6.42 6.63
N GLY A 125 -0.79 7.11 6.91
CA GLY A 125 -0.77 8.57 7.07
C GLY A 125 -1.46 9.08 8.34
N GLY A 126 -1.51 8.26 9.39
CA GLY A 126 -2.21 8.55 10.65
C GLY A 126 -3.71 8.33 10.60
N THR A 127 -4.24 7.68 9.56
CA THR A 127 -5.69 7.42 9.40
C THR A 127 -6.15 6.09 10.00
N ALA A 128 -5.23 5.29 10.53
CA ALA A 128 -5.51 3.97 11.07
C ALA A 128 -4.88 3.77 12.45
N SER A 129 -5.38 2.76 13.17
CA SER A 129 -4.90 2.41 14.50
C SER A 129 -4.99 0.91 14.76
N LEU A 130 -4.11 0.42 15.63
CA LEU A 130 -4.12 -0.98 16.07
C LEU A 130 -5.18 -1.20 17.14
N THR A 131 -5.93 -2.29 16.99
CA THR A 131 -6.88 -2.77 17.98
C THR A 131 -6.61 -4.22 18.33
N LYS A 132 -6.87 -4.57 19.59
CA LYS A 132 -6.90 -5.96 20.09
C LYS A 132 -8.31 -6.56 20.04
N LEU A 133 -9.32 -5.73 19.77
CA LEU A 133 -10.69 -6.19 19.61
C LEU A 133 -10.89 -6.65 18.17
N ASN A 134 -11.34 -7.89 18.00
CA ASN A 134 -11.65 -8.42 16.68
C ASN A 134 -12.77 -7.57 16.02
N PRO A 135 -12.49 -6.88 14.90
CA PRO A 135 -13.45 -6.01 14.23
C PRO A 135 -14.39 -6.77 13.28
N SER A 136 -14.33 -8.10 13.23
CA SER A 136 -15.22 -8.93 12.42
C SER A 136 -16.67 -8.79 12.87
N TYR A 137 -17.59 -8.78 11.91
CA TYR A 137 -19.02 -8.66 12.16
C TYR A 137 -19.81 -9.42 11.10
N GLY A 138 -20.96 -9.99 11.47
CA GLY A 138 -21.82 -10.72 10.53
C GLY A 138 -21.05 -11.75 9.70
N ASN A 139 -21.07 -11.59 8.38
CA ASN A 139 -20.33 -12.42 7.42
C ASN A 139 -18.95 -11.85 7.04
N CYS A 140 -18.59 -10.67 7.55
CA CYS A 140 -17.31 -10.02 7.31
C CYS A 140 -16.28 -10.49 8.34
N ALA A 141 -15.35 -11.36 7.90
CA ALA A 141 -14.28 -11.88 8.74
C ALA A 141 -12.95 -11.17 8.42
N TYR A 142 -12.34 -10.55 9.43
CA TYR A 142 -11.04 -9.92 9.32
C TYR A 142 -9.93 -10.95 9.52
N SER A 143 -8.93 -10.92 8.63
CA SER A 143 -7.73 -11.77 8.74
C SER A 143 -6.95 -11.46 10.03
N SER A 144 -6.38 -12.50 10.63
CA SER A 144 -5.48 -12.49 11.79
C SER A 144 -4.26 -13.38 11.54
N PRO A 145 -3.16 -13.24 12.30
CA PRO A 145 -2.03 -14.15 12.20
C PRO A 145 -2.50 -15.59 12.45
N GLY A 146 -2.35 -16.46 11.45
CA GLY A 146 -2.81 -17.86 11.51
C GLY A 146 -4.20 -18.15 10.90
N SER A 147 -4.99 -17.13 10.55
CA SER A 147 -6.20 -17.35 9.73
C SER A 147 -5.79 -17.48 8.26
N VAL A 148 -5.49 -18.70 7.84
CA VAL A 148 -5.23 -18.99 6.43
C VAL A 148 -6.57 -18.89 5.69
N GLY A 149 -6.91 -17.68 5.26
CA GLY A 149 -7.98 -17.45 4.30
C GLY A 149 -7.51 -18.00 2.95
N SER A 150 -8.00 -19.18 2.60
CA SER A 150 -7.78 -19.83 1.30
C SER A 150 -8.39 -19.00 0.17
N SER A 151 -7.75 -17.90 -0.25
CA SER A 151 -8.03 -17.16 -1.49
C SER A 151 -6.94 -16.14 -1.82
N ALA A 152 -5.66 -16.47 -1.61
CA ALA A 152 -4.61 -15.81 -2.37
C ALA A 152 -4.70 -16.33 -3.82
N SER A 153 -5.49 -15.67 -4.67
CA SER A 153 -5.23 -15.72 -6.10
C SER A 153 -3.91 -14.99 -6.31
N LEU A 154 -2.81 -15.71 -6.15
CA LEU A 154 -1.48 -15.30 -6.56
C LEU A 154 -1.61 -14.97 -8.05
N GLY A 155 -1.77 -13.68 -8.35
CA GLY A 155 -1.55 -13.15 -9.68
C GLY A 155 -0.13 -13.54 -10.04
N LYS A 156 -0.01 -14.62 -10.81
CA LYS A 156 1.24 -15.21 -11.24
C LYS A 156 1.89 -14.17 -12.14
N HIS A 157 2.71 -13.30 -11.56
CA HIS A 157 3.48 -12.31 -12.30
C HIS A 157 4.47 -13.09 -13.18
N ASN A 158 4.08 -13.35 -14.42
CA ASN A 158 4.85 -14.13 -15.37
C ASN A 158 5.98 -13.25 -15.92
N GLN A 159 7.08 -13.16 -15.17
CA GLN A 159 8.31 -12.45 -15.58
C GLN A 159 8.84 -12.90 -16.95
N SER A 160 8.42 -14.07 -17.44
CA SER A 160 8.77 -14.59 -18.77
C SER A 160 8.27 -13.70 -19.92
N LEU A 161 7.14 -13.01 -19.77
CA LEU A 161 6.58 -12.15 -20.82
C LEU A 161 7.40 -10.86 -21.02
N VAL A 162 8.05 -10.37 -19.97
CA VAL A 162 8.90 -9.16 -20.05
C VAL A 162 10.18 -9.47 -20.82
N TRP A 163 10.81 -10.61 -20.53
CA TRP A 163 11.99 -11.08 -21.27
C TRP A 163 11.66 -11.44 -22.72
N LEU A 164 10.48 -12.03 -23.00
CA LEU A 164 10.05 -12.31 -24.37
C LEU A 164 9.84 -11.03 -25.19
N LYS A 165 9.30 -9.97 -24.56
CA LYS A 165 9.15 -8.66 -25.22
C LYS A 165 10.50 -7.97 -25.46
N LEU A 166 11.43 -8.07 -24.52
CA LEU A 166 12.79 -7.53 -24.67
C LEU A 166 13.59 -8.27 -25.74
N THR A 167 13.52 -9.60 -25.80
CA THR A 167 14.24 -10.37 -26.85
C THR A 167 13.66 -10.13 -28.23
N ILE A 168 12.32 -10.05 -28.37
CA ILE A 168 11.68 -9.70 -29.64
C ILE A 168 12.11 -8.29 -30.08
N LEU A 169 12.11 -7.29 -29.19
CA LEU A 169 12.58 -5.94 -29.53
C LEU A 169 14.06 -5.92 -29.97
N LEU A 170 14.94 -6.63 -29.25
CA LEU A 170 16.36 -6.72 -29.61
C LEU A 170 16.58 -7.39 -30.97
N LEU A 171 15.84 -8.47 -31.27
CA LEU A 171 15.89 -9.13 -32.58
C LEU A 171 15.36 -8.23 -33.69
N PHE A 172 14.25 -7.51 -33.47
CA PHE A 172 13.74 -6.53 -34.43
C PHE A 172 14.72 -5.38 -34.70
N THR A 173 15.45 -4.92 -33.67
CA THR A 173 16.49 -3.89 -33.86
C THR A 173 17.73 -4.41 -34.59
N TYR A 174 18.09 -5.69 -34.38
CA TYR A 174 19.23 -6.31 -35.05
C TYR A 174 18.98 -6.61 -36.53
N TYR A 175 17.75 -6.99 -36.90
CA TYR A 175 17.38 -7.30 -38.28
C TYR A 175 16.98 -6.08 -39.13
N TRP A 176 16.78 -4.90 -38.53
CA TRP A 176 16.45 -3.65 -39.25
C TRP A 176 17.61 -2.64 -39.30
N VAL A 177 18.80 -3.04 -38.85
CA VAL A 177 20.08 -2.34 -39.02
C VAL A 177 20.87 -3.01 -40.13
#